data_AF-A0AAV5BNF4-F1
#
_entry.id   AF-A0AAV5BNF4-F1
#
_cell.length_a   1.000
_cell.length_b   1.000
_cell.length_c   1.000
_cell.angle_alpha   90.00
_cell.angle_beta   90.00
_cell.angle_gamma   90.00
#
_symmetry.space_group_name_H-M   'P 1'
#
loop_
_entity.id
_entity.type
_entity.pdbx_description
1 polymer ?
#
loop_
_entity_poly.entity_id
_entity_poly.type
_entity_poly.pdbx_seq_one_letter_code
_entity_poly.pdbx_strand_id
1 'polypeptide(L)'
;MHWIGCPNSCGQVQVADIGFLGCLTKDSSGKIIEAADIFVGGHVGSDPHLADVYKKFVPCDELVPIVADLLVEKFWAVSREREEDEE
;
A
#
# COMPACT_ATOMS: atom_id res chain seq x y z
N MET A 1 -8.72 -2.74 0.20
CA MET A 1 -7.25 -2.97 0.22
C MET A 1 -6.97 -4.44 0.01
N HIS A 2 -6.01 -4.79 -0.85
CA HIS A 2 -5.64 -6.18 -1.16
C HIS A 2 -4.14 -6.41 -0.98
N TRP A 3 -3.75 -7.58 -0.50
CA TRP A 3 -2.36 -7.98 -0.26
C TRP A 3 -2.03 -9.29 -0.98
N ILE A 4 -0.86 -9.36 -1.60
CA ILE A 4 -0.34 -10.60 -2.18
C ILE A 4 1.17 -10.71 -1.96
N GLY A 5 1.65 -11.90 -1.60
CA GLY A 5 3.07 -12.11 -1.29
C GLY A 5 4.00 -12.32 -2.49
N CYS A 6 3.46 -12.49 -3.71
CA CYS A 6 4.27 -12.73 -4.90
C CYS A 6 3.59 -12.25 -6.20
N PRO A 7 4.33 -12.15 -7.32
CA PRO A 7 3.82 -11.58 -8.58
C PRO A 7 2.68 -12.35 -9.25
N ASN A 8 2.32 -13.54 -8.75
CA ASN A 8 1.23 -14.35 -9.32
C ASN A 8 -0.16 -13.74 -9.10
N SER A 9 -0.28 -12.68 -8.29
CA SER A 9 -1.49 -11.88 -8.10
C SER A 9 -2.76 -12.66 -7.70
N CYS A 10 -2.62 -13.77 -6.95
CA CYS A 10 -3.79 -14.47 -6.39
C CYS A 10 -4.64 -13.57 -5.46
N GLY A 11 -4.02 -12.55 -4.86
CA GLY A 11 -4.66 -11.52 -4.05
C GLY A 11 -5.16 -10.31 -4.83
N GLN A 12 -5.05 -10.33 -6.17
CA GLN A 12 -5.71 -9.39 -7.08
C GLN A 12 -5.39 -7.91 -6.80
N VAL A 13 -4.11 -7.58 -6.58
CA VAL A 13 -3.70 -6.20 -6.23
C VAL A 13 -4.03 -5.15 -7.30
N GLN A 14 -4.12 -5.56 -8.57
CA GLN A 14 -4.46 -4.66 -9.66
C GLN A 14 -5.93 -4.22 -9.66
N VAL A 15 -6.84 -4.87 -8.94
CA VAL A 15 -8.25 -4.42 -8.86
C VAL A 15 -8.56 -3.65 -7.57
N ALA A 16 -7.56 -3.46 -6.71
CA ALA A 16 -7.72 -2.79 -5.43
C ALA A 16 -7.64 -1.27 -5.56
N ASP A 17 -8.41 -0.56 -4.73
CA ASP A 17 -8.23 0.90 -4.56
C ASP A 17 -6.78 1.22 -4.14
N ILE A 18 -6.28 0.43 -3.17
CA ILE A 18 -4.88 0.38 -2.74
C ILE A 18 -4.49 -1.10 -2.61
N GLY A 19 -3.48 -1.52 -3.37
CA GLY A 19 -2.95 -2.89 -3.41
C GLY A 19 -1.49 -2.96 -2.97
N PHE A 20 -1.09 -4.11 -2.43
CA PHE A 20 0.26 -4.34 -1.90
C PHE A 20 0.83 -5.66 -2.43
N LEU A 21 1.86 -5.57 -3.27
CA LEU A 21 2.60 -6.71 -3.81
C LEU A 21 3.91 -6.89 -3.04
N GLY A 22 4.02 -7.99 -2.29
CA GLY A 22 5.19 -8.33 -1.50
C GLY A 22 6.45 -8.47 -2.35
N CYS A 23 7.53 -7.86 -1.85
CA CYS A 23 8.87 -7.91 -2.41
C CYS A 23 9.91 -7.86 -1.28
N LEU A 24 11.19 -7.95 -1.65
CA LEU A 24 12.30 -7.72 -0.72
C LEU A 24 13.03 -6.45 -1.15
N THR A 25 13.46 -5.66 -0.17
CA THR A 25 14.35 -4.51 -0.38
C THR A 25 15.51 -4.55 0.61
N LYS A 26 16.38 -3.53 0.59
CA LYS A 26 17.44 -3.35 1.57
C LYS A 26 17.20 -2.09 2.38
N ASP A 27 17.41 -2.16 3.69
CA ASP A 27 17.45 -0.96 4.55
C ASP A 27 18.77 -0.18 4.34
N SER A 28 18.92 0.93 5.07
CA SER A 28 20.12 1.77 5.04
C SER A 28 21.40 1.05 5.52
N SER A 29 21.26 -0.04 6.28
CA SER A 29 22.39 -0.89 6.70
C SER A 29 22.74 -1.97 5.67
N GLY A 30 21.94 -2.11 4.60
CA GLY A 30 22.08 -3.13 3.57
C GLY A 30 21.43 -4.47 3.92
N LYS A 31 20.72 -4.56 5.05
CA LYS A 31 20.00 -5.77 5.48
C LYS A 31 18.77 -5.96 4.58
N ILE A 32 18.55 -7.21 4.15
CA ILE A 32 17.34 -7.56 3.42
C ILE A 32 16.15 -7.52 4.37
N ILE A 33 15.12 -6.77 3.98
CA ILE A 33 13.88 -6.58 4.73
C ILE A 33 12.66 -6.80 3.84
N GLU A 34 11.50 -7.04 4.47
CA GLU A 34 10.22 -7.15 3.77
C GLU A 34 9.76 -5.78 3.28
N ALA A 35 9.21 -5.77 2.07
CA ALA A 35 8.67 -4.58 1.44
C ALA A 35 7.43 -4.90 0.60
N ALA A 36 6.74 -3.85 0.17
CA ALA A 36 5.66 -3.94 -0.80
C ALA A 36 5.81 -2.91 -1.92
N ASP A 37 5.47 -3.32 -3.14
CA ASP A 37 5.08 -2.40 -4.20
C ASP A 37 3.61 -2.01 -3.97
N ILE A 38 3.35 -0.70 -3.88
CA ILE A 38 2.02 -0.14 -3.68
C ILE A 38 1.39 0.11 -5.06
N PHE A 39 0.17 -0.40 -5.25
CA PHE A 39 -0.69 -0.16 -6.40
C PHE A 39 -1.84 0.76 -6.00
N VAL A 40 -2.23 1.71 -6.86
CA VAL A 40 -3.36 2.63 -6.61
C VAL A 40 -4.19 2.82 -7.89
N GLY A 41 -5.51 2.93 -7.73
CA GLY A 41 -6.41 3.29 -8.83
C GLY A 41 -7.11 2.12 -9.52
N GLY A 42 -7.12 0.94 -8.88
CA GLY A 42 -7.93 -0.19 -9.33
C GLY A 42 -9.36 -0.03 -8.86
N HIS A 43 -10.31 -0.36 -9.73
CA HIS A 43 -11.73 -0.40 -9.36
C HIS A 43 -12.48 -1.45 -10.18
N VAL A 44 -13.56 -1.96 -9.59
CA VAL A 44 -14.40 -3.03 -10.15
C VAL A 44 -15.79 -2.52 -10.49
N GLY A 45 -16.57 -3.31 -11.24
CA GLY A 45 -17.95 -2.99 -11.57
C GLY A 45 -18.13 -2.58 -13.02
N SER A 46 -19.05 -1.65 -13.28
CA SER A 46 -19.50 -1.29 -14.63
C SER A 46 -18.47 -0.52 -15.46
N ASP A 47 -17.56 0.18 -14.80
CA ASP A 47 -16.39 0.81 -15.39
C ASP A 47 -15.18 0.24 -14.66
N PRO A 48 -14.54 -0.85 -15.13
CA PRO A 48 -13.41 -1.46 -14.44
C PRO A 48 -12.07 -0.87 -14.90
N HIS A 49 -11.12 -0.72 -13.98
CA HIS A 49 -9.76 -0.28 -14.27
C HIS A 49 -8.73 -1.05 -13.44
N LEU A 50 -7.57 -1.32 -14.05
CA LEU A 50 -6.45 -1.96 -13.37
C LEU A 50 -5.52 -0.90 -12.79
N ALA A 51 -5.23 -1.02 -11.50
CA ALA A 51 -4.31 -0.17 -10.77
C ALA A 51 -2.89 -0.21 -11.37
N ASP A 52 -2.25 0.95 -11.37
CA ASP A 52 -0.83 1.08 -11.70
C ASP A 52 0.03 1.06 -10.44
N VAL A 53 1.32 0.78 -10.62
CA VAL A 53 2.29 0.87 -9.53
C VAL A 53 2.47 2.33 -9.14
N TYR A 54 2.10 2.67 -7.91
CA TYR A 54 2.26 3.99 -7.33
C TYR A 54 3.67 4.19 -6.75
N LYS A 55 4.18 3.21 -5.99
CA LYS A 55 5.51 3.28 -5.36
C LYS A 55 6.07 1.87 -5.20
N LYS A 56 7.38 1.68 -5.48
CA LYS A 56 8.04 0.38 -5.37
C LYS A 56 8.92 0.27 -4.13
N PHE A 57 9.15 -0.96 -3.69
CA PHE A 57 10.13 -1.32 -2.65
C PHE A 57 9.94 -0.56 -1.33
N VAL A 58 8.69 -0.32 -0.92
CA VAL A 58 8.39 0.38 0.32
C VAL A 58 8.58 -0.59 1.49
N PRO A 59 9.48 -0.33 2.44
CA PRO A 59 9.62 -1.15 3.65
C PRO A 59 8.26 -1.31 4.35
N CYS A 60 7.94 -2.51 4.81
CA CYS A 60 6.64 -2.77 5.43
C CYS A 60 6.37 -1.86 6.64
N ASP A 61 7.41 -1.51 7.41
CA ASP A 61 7.34 -0.62 8.57
C ASP A 61 7.02 0.85 8.20
N GLU A 62 7.19 1.24 6.93
CA GLU A 62 6.88 2.58 6.42
C GLU A 62 5.47 2.68 5.79
N LEU A 63 4.74 1.57 5.69
CA LEU A 63 3.45 1.56 4.97
C LEU A 63 2.36 2.36 5.68
N VAL A 64 2.31 2.33 7.01
CA VAL A 64 1.25 3.00 7.79
C VAL A 64 1.13 4.49 7.48
N PRO A 65 2.19 5.33 7.59
CA PRO A 65 2.07 6.74 7.26
C PRO A 65 1.70 6.97 5.79
N ILE A 66 2.29 6.21 4.86
CA ILE A 66 2.01 6.35 3.42
C ILE A 66 0.54 6.04 3.10
N VAL A 67 -0.02 4.99 3.69
CA VAL A 67 -1.42 4.61 3.49
C VAL A 67 -2.35 5.62 4.15
N ALA A 68 -2.02 6.12 5.34
CA ALA A 68 -2.80 7.17 6.00
C ALA A 68 -2.90 8.42 5.12
N ASP A 69 -1.77 8.88 4.58
CA ASP A 69 -1.73 10.03 3.66
C ASP A 69 -2.54 9.75 2.39
N LEU A 70 -2.39 8.58 1.77
CA LEU A 70 -3.19 8.18 0.60
C LEU A 70 -4.70 8.20 0.89
N LEU A 71 -5.10 7.72 2.06
CA LEU A 71 -6.50 7.70 2.48
C LEU A 71 -7.06 9.11 2.63
N VAL A 72 -6.30 10.03 3.21
CA VAL A 72 -6.70 11.44 3.36
C VAL A 72 -6.76 12.13 2.00
N GLU A 73 -5.72 12.00 1.18
CA GLU A 73 -5.58 12.72 -0.09
C GLU A 73 -6.53 12.23 -1.18
N LYS A 74 -6.78 10.92 -1.26
CA LYS A 74 -7.50 10.29 -2.39
C LYS A 74 -8.84 9.68 -2.03
N PHE A 75 -9.07 9.39 -0.75
CA PHE A 75 -10.25 8.67 -0.29
C PHE A 75 -11.02 9.40 0.83
N TRP A 76 -10.76 10.70 0.98
CA TRP A 76 -11.49 11.60 1.88
C TRP A 76 -11.50 11.14 3.35
N ALA A 77 -10.49 10.37 3.76
CA ALA A 77 -10.33 10.05 5.16
C ALA A 77 -10.06 11.32 5.98
N VAL A 78 -10.51 11.31 7.23
CA VAL A 78 -10.34 12.42 8.16
C VAL A 78 -9.40 11.96 9.25
N SER A 79 -8.30 12.69 9.43
CA SER A 79 -7.34 12.44 10.50
C SER A 79 -8.02 12.55 11.85
N ARG A 80 -7.72 11.60 12.74
CA ARG A 80 -8.11 11.63 14.14
C ARG A 80 -6.87 11.88 14.99
N GLU A 81 -7.04 12.60 16.09
CA GLU A 81 -6.02 12.65 17.15
C GLU A 81 -5.87 11.24 17.73
N ARG A 82 -4.62 10.76 17.87
CA ARG A 82 -4.34 9.45 18.47
C ARG A 82 -4.37 9.59 19.99
N GLU A 83 -5.04 8.67 20.68
CA GLU A 83 -5.05 8.59 22.15
C GLU A 83 -3.64 8.34 22.74
N GLU A 84 -2.66 7.90 21.93
CA GLU A 84 -1.27 7.62 22.35
C GLU A 84 -0.39 8.88 22.49
N ASP A 85 -0.84 10.06 22.04
CA ASP A 85 -0.09 11.32 22.20
C ASP A 85 -0.33 11.99 23.57
N GLU A 86 -1.07 11.34 24.48
CA GLU A 86 -1.36 11.81 25.85
C GLU A 86 -0.38 11.28 26.94
N GLU A 87 0.68 10.53 26.58
CA GLU A 87 1.74 10.09 27.52
C GLU A 87 3.08 10.84 27.37
#